data_AF-V2J414-F1
#
_entry.id   AF-V2J414-F1
#
_cell.length_a   1.000
_cell.length_b   1.000
_cell.length_c   1.000
_cell.angle_alpha   90.00
_cell.angle_beta   90.00
_cell.angle_gamma   90.00
#
_symmetry.space_group_name_H-M   'P 1'
#
loop_
_entity.id
_entity.type
_entity.pdbx_description
1 polymer ?
#
loop_
_entity_poly.entity_id
_entity_poly.type
_entity_poly.pdbx_seq_one_letter_code
_entity_poly.pdbx_strand_id
1 'polypeptide(L)'
;GALLVLLASWLPLWWFDAHGLWWLVIGIIALDLGGQAIHVANQSMIFAAQRDAHSRLVGCYMLFYSVGSGMGAIASTWVYALAGWQAVCLLGAGISAAALAFWALTLRHMPKISAACAQPA
;
A
#
# COMPACT_ATOMS: atom_id res chain seq x y z
N GLY A 1 0.14 4.77 -9.60
CA GLY A 1 1.05 5.78 -9.02
C GLY A 1 1.55 5.37 -7.66
N ALA A 2 0.69 5.44 -6.63
CA ALA A 2 1.07 5.24 -5.23
C ALA A 2 1.82 3.93 -4.91
N LEU A 3 1.39 2.78 -5.45
CA LEU A 3 2.07 1.50 -5.24
C LEU A 3 3.50 1.45 -5.79
N LEU A 4 3.79 2.17 -6.89
CA LEU A 4 5.15 2.27 -7.44
C LEU A 4 6.04 3.14 -6.56
N VAL A 5 5.49 4.22 -5.99
CA VAL A 5 6.19 5.07 -5.03
C VAL A 5 6.52 4.28 -3.76
N LEU A 6 5.58 3.46 -3.30
CA LEU A 6 5.75 2.62 -2.12
C LEU A 6 6.73 1.48 -2.35
N LEU A 7 6.81 0.92 -3.57
CA LEU A 7 7.86 -0.04 -3.93
C LEU A 7 9.23 0.65 -4.04
N ALA A 8 9.28 1.85 -4.62
CA ALA A 8 10.52 2.60 -4.82
C ALA A 8 11.11 3.13 -3.50
N SER A 9 10.31 3.35 -2.45
CA SER A 9 10.81 3.83 -1.16
C SER A 9 11.72 2.83 -0.44
N TRP A 10 11.64 1.53 -0.77
CA TRP A 10 12.48 0.50 -0.16
C TRP A 10 13.93 0.52 -0.65
N LEU A 11 14.22 1.09 -1.84
CA LEU A 11 15.57 1.26 -2.39
C LEU A 11 16.48 2.13 -1.49
N PRO A 12 16.09 3.36 -1.10
CA PRO A 12 16.88 4.19 -0.19
C PRO A 12 16.96 3.61 1.23
N LEU A 13 15.91 2.91 1.69
CA LEU A 13 15.89 2.23 2.99
C LEU A 13 16.91 1.09 3.08
N TRP A 14 17.15 0.37 1.98
CA TRP A 14 18.18 -0.66 1.89
C TRP A 14 19.61 -0.08 1.96
N TRP A 15 19.80 1.16 1.47
CA TRP A 15 21.09 1.85 1.47
C TRP A 15 21.43 2.56 2.79
N PHE A 16 20.59 2.42 3.82
CA PHE A 16 20.79 3.00 5.15
C PHE A 16 22.17 2.68 5.76
N ASP A 17 22.65 1.44 5.58
CA ASP A 17 23.87 0.94 6.20
C ASP A 17 25.15 1.64 5.67
N ALA A 18 25.10 2.25 4.48
CA ALA A 18 26.28 2.86 3.86
C ALA A 18 26.35 4.40 3.93
N HIS A 19 25.24 5.10 4.20
CA HIS A 19 25.17 6.56 4.03
C HIS A 19 24.45 7.35 5.15
N GLY A 20 24.08 6.69 6.26
CA GLY A 20 23.61 7.36 7.47
C GLY A 20 22.10 7.70 7.50
N LEU A 21 21.68 8.34 8.59
CA LEU A 21 20.27 8.54 8.98
C LEU A 21 19.41 9.28 7.94
N TRP A 22 20.02 10.01 7.01
CA TRP A 22 19.31 10.84 6.02
C TRP A 22 18.49 10.01 5.01
N TRP A 23 19.02 8.86 4.58
CA TRP A 23 18.30 7.98 3.66
C TRP A 23 17.09 7.29 4.31
N LEU A 24 17.16 7.08 5.62
CA LEU A 24 16.05 6.59 6.42
C LEU A 24 14.89 7.61 6.41
N VAL A 25 15.21 8.90 6.59
CA VAL A 25 14.22 9.99 6.57
C VAL A 25 13.53 10.07 5.21
N ILE A 26 14.29 10.05 4.12
CA ILE A 26 13.74 10.08 2.75
C ILE A 26 12.82 8.86 2.52
N GLY A 27 13.25 7.68 2.94
CA GLY A 27 12.45 6.46 2.83
C GLY A 27 11.12 6.55 3.59
N ILE A 28 11.14 7.04 4.83
CA ILE A 28 9.94 7.23 5.66
C ILE A 28 8.98 8.23 5.02
N ILE A 29 9.47 9.37 4.52
CA ILE A 29 8.63 10.37 3.85
C ILE A 29 7.96 9.77 2.61
N ALA A 30 8.71 9.03 1.79
CA ALA A 30 8.16 8.39 0.60
C ALA A 30 7.12 7.30 0.96
N LEU A 31 7.35 6.56 2.05
CA LEU A 31 6.43 5.55 2.56
C LEU A 31 5.14 6.19 3.07
N ASP A 32 5.23 7.32 3.78
CA ASP A 32 4.08 8.09 4.26
C ASP A 32 3.24 8.65 3.10
N LEU A 33 3.88 9.29 2.11
CA LEU A 33 3.20 9.77 0.91
C LEU A 33 2.50 8.65 0.14
N GLY A 34 3.16 7.50 0.00
CA GLY A 34 2.58 6.31 -0.61
C GLY A 34 1.37 5.80 0.16
N GLY A 35 1.49 5.72 1.49
CA GLY A 35 0.42 5.31 2.40
C GLY A 35 -0.79 6.25 2.35
N GLN A 36 -0.56 7.56 2.42
CA GLN A 36 -1.61 8.57 2.31
C GLN A 36 -2.33 8.50 0.96
N ALA A 37 -1.59 8.35 -0.15
CA ALA A 37 -2.19 8.23 -1.48
C ALA A 37 -3.04 6.94 -1.62
N ILE A 38 -2.61 5.83 -1.04
CA ILE A 38 -3.41 4.58 -0.98
C ILE A 38 -4.66 4.79 -0.15
N HIS A 39 -4.55 5.44 1.02
CA HIS A 39 -5.71 5.72 1.87
C HIS A 39 -6.74 6.60 1.17
N VAL A 40 -6.31 7.66 0.48
CA VAL A 40 -7.22 8.52 -0.29
C VAL A 40 -7.91 7.74 -1.42
N ALA A 41 -7.18 6.87 -2.12
CA ALA A 41 -7.76 6.02 -3.17
C ALA A 41 -8.74 4.97 -2.61
N ASN A 42 -8.41 4.34 -1.48
CA ASN A 42 -9.31 3.40 -0.82
C ASN A 42 -10.58 4.10 -0.33
N GLN A 43 -10.44 5.27 0.29
CA GLN A 43 -11.58 6.06 0.74
C GLN A 43 -12.47 6.48 -0.44
N SER A 44 -11.90 6.98 -1.54
CA SER A 44 -12.69 7.36 -2.72
C SER A 44 -13.44 6.18 -3.34
N MET A 45 -12.85 4.99 -3.40
CA MET A 45 -13.53 3.77 -3.84
C MET A 45 -14.65 3.34 -2.89
N ILE A 46 -14.44 3.42 -1.57
CA ILE A 46 -15.48 3.12 -0.56
C ILE A 46 -16.65 4.11 -0.70
N PHE A 47 -16.36 5.41 -0.85
CA PHE A 47 -17.37 6.45 -1.04
C PHE A 47 -18.16 6.28 -2.35
N ALA A 48 -17.53 5.74 -3.40
CA ALA A 48 -18.17 5.50 -4.70
C ALA A 48 -19.04 4.24 -4.74
N ALA A 49 -18.77 3.23 -3.90
CA ALA A 49 -19.37 1.91 -4.02
C ALA A 49 -20.83 1.83 -3.54
N GLN A 50 -21.21 2.33 -2.36
CA GLN A 50 -22.61 2.34 -1.87
C GLN A 50 -22.84 3.38 -0.76
N ARG A 51 -23.81 4.30 -0.93
CA ARG A 51 -24.16 5.32 0.09
C ARG A 51 -24.88 4.75 1.33
N ASP A 52 -25.57 3.61 1.23
CA ASP A 52 -26.47 3.10 2.29
C ASP A 52 -25.81 2.19 3.35
N ALA A 53 -24.66 1.54 3.06
CA ALA A 53 -24.01 0.58 3.98
C ALA A 53 -22.59 1.00 4.40
N HIS A 54 -22.40 2.32 4.49
CA HIS A 54 -21.10 2.96 4.59
C HIS A 54 -20.27 2.56 5.81
N SER A 55 -20.89 2.53 7.00
CA SER A 55 -20.23 2.20 8.27
C SER A 55 -19.69 0.77 8.30
N ARG A 56 -20.37 -0.19 7.64
CA ARG A 56 -19.99 -1.60 7.66
C ARG A 56 -18.77 -1.87 6.77
N LEU A 57 -18.71 -1.24 5.60
CA LEU A 57 -17.55 -1.33 4.71
C LEU A 57 -16.31 -0.66 5.30
N VAL A 58 -16.47 0.52 5.91
CA VAL A 58 -15.39 1.21 6.63
C VAL A 58 -14.91 0.38 7.82
N GLY A 59 -15.83 -0.22 8.58
CA GLY A 59 -15.49 -1.12 9.70
C GLY A 59 -14.70 -2.34 9.26
N CYS A 60 -15.12 -3.02 8.18
CA CYS A 60 -14.35 -4.13 7.60
C CYS A 60 -12.97 -3.67 7.11
N TYR A 61 -12.89 -2.53 6.44
CA TYR A 61 -11.61 -1.97 5.98
C TYR A 61 -10.65 -1.69 7.14
N MET A 62 -11.13 -1.05 8.22
CA MET A 62 -10.33 -0.80 9.42
C MET A 62 -9.90 -2.07 10.12
N LEU A 63 -10.74 -3.11 10.19
CA LEU A 63 -10.37 -4.41 10.77
C LEU A 63 -9.19 -5.03 10.02
N PHE A 64 -9.27 -5.12 8.69
CA PHE A 64 -8.16 -5.63 7.88
C PHE A 64 -6.91 -4.77 8.02
N TYR A 65 -7.06 -3.44 8.05
CA TYR A 65 -5.95 -2.51 8.23
C TYR A 65 -5.24 -2.72 9.58
N SER A 66 -5.99 -2.80 10.68
CA SER A 66 -5.44 -3.02 12.02
C SER A 66 -4.76 -4.38 12.15
N VAL A 67 -5.39 -5.45 11.64
CA VAL A 67 -4.79 -6.79 11.64
C VAL A 67 -3.51 -6.81 10.82
N GLY A 68 -3.53 -6.24 9.61
CA GLY A 68 -2.35 -6.13 8.75
C GLY A 68 -1.22 -5.32 9.39
N SER A 69 -1.54 -4.22 10.06
CA SER A 69 -0.56 -3.39 10.76
C SER A 69 0.07 -4.13 11.95
N GLY A 70 -0.74 -4.82 12.76
CA GLY A 70 -0.24 -5.64 13.87
C GLY A 70 0.66 -6.79 13.40
N MET A 71 0.23 -7.52 12.36
CA MET A 71 1.04 -8.56 11.74
C MET A 71 2.35 -8.03 11.15
N GLY A 72 2.29 -6.88 10.46
CA GLY A 72 3.46 -6.22 9.88
C GLY A 72 4.47 -5.78 10.95
N ALA A 73 4.00 -5.29 12.09
CA ALA A 73 4.87 -4.93 13.22
C ALA A 73 5.60 -6.16 13.78
N ILE A 74 4.88 -7.24 14.08
CA ILE A 74 5.47 -8.49 14.59
C ILE A 74 6.47 -9.06 13.59
N ALA A 75 6.09 -9.15 12.31
CA ALA A 75 6.95 -9.69 11.26
C ALA A 75 8.22 -8.85 11.06
N SER A 76 8.10 -7.52 11.11
CA SER A 76 9.25 -6.61 11.01
C SER A 76 10.20 -6.78 12.20
N THR A 77 9.67 -6.89 13.43
CA THR A 77 10.48 -7.14 14.63
C THR A 77 11.21 -8.48 14.57
N TRP A 78 10.52 -9.55 14.15
CA TRP A 78 11.12 -10.87 14.00
C TRP A 78 12.22 -10.92 12.94
N VAL A 79 11.93 -10.37 11.75
CA VAL A 79 12.89 -10.37 10.64
C VAL A 79 14.09 -9.47 10.92
N TYR A 80 13.88 -8.35 11.63
CA TYR A 80 14.98 -7.53 12.13
C TYR A 80 15.89 -8.30 13.09
N ALA A 81 15.32 -9.06 14.03
CA ALA A 81 16.11 -9.83 14.99
C ALA A 81 16.95 -10.94 14.31
N LEU A 82 16.46 -11.49 13.20
CA LEU A 82 17.12 -12.59 12.48
C LEU A 82 18.21 -12.11 11.52
N ALA A 83 17.95 -11.06 10.75
CA ALA A 83 18.79 -10.66 9.61
C ALA A 83 18.97 -9.14 9.48
N GLY A 84 18.65 -8.39 10.55
CA GLY A 84 18.90 -6.97 10.66
C GLY A 84 18.02 -6.11 9.75
N TRP A 85 18.47 -4.87 9.55
CA TRP A 85 17.72 -3.82 8.87
C TRP A 85 17.37 -4.15 7.41
N GLN A 86 18.29 -4.78 6.68
CA GLN A 86 18.10 -5.12 5.27
C GLN A 86 16.93 -6.10 5.08
N ALA A 87 16.75 -7.03 6.01
CA ALA A 87 15.67 -8.01 5.92
C ALA A 87 14.30 -7.38 6.16
N VAL A 88 14.20 -6.37 7.03
CA VAL A 88 12.98 -5.55 7.18
C VAL A 88 12.66 -4.81 5.88
N CYS A 89 13.68 -4.25 5.22
CA CYS A 89 13.51 -3.57 3.95
C CYS A 89 13.01 -4.52 2.85
N LEU A 90 13.57 -5.73 2.78
CA LEU A 90 13.17 -6.74 1.81
C LEU A 90 11.74 -7.24 2.06
N LEU A 91 11.36 -7.45 3.32
CA LEU A 91 10.01 -7.83 3.70
C LEU A 91 8.99 -6.79 3.23
N GLY A 92 9.28 -5.51 3.49
CA GLY A 92 8.44 -4.41 3.05
C GLY A 92 8.34 -4.26 1.53
N ALA A 93 9.46 -4.39 0.82
CA ALA A 93 9.48 -4.40 -0.64
C ALA A 93 8.65 -5.56 -1.20
N GLY A 94 8.74 -6.74 -0.59
CA GLY A 94 7.93 -7.92 -0.92
C GLY A 94 6.43 -7.68 -0.76
N ILE A 95 6.02 -7.09 0.38
CA ILE A 95 4.61 -6.73 0.62
C ILE A 95 4.12 -5.72 -0.43
N SER A 96 4.94 -4.73 -0.77
CA SER A 96 4.62 -3.70 -1.76
C SER A 96 4.48 -4.29 -3.16
N ALA A 97 5.38 -5.21 -3.53
CA ALA A 97 5.33 -5.93 -4.80
C ALA A 97 4.09 -6.84 -4.88
N ALA A 98 3.75 -7.54 -3.79
CA ALA A 98 2.54 -8.35 -3.70
C ALA A 98 1.27 -7.49 -3.87
N ALA A 99 1.23 -6.32 -3.24
CA ALA A 99 0.13 -5.37 -3.41
C ALA A 99 0.02 -4.86 -4.86
N LEU A 100 1.16 -4.54 -5.50
CA LEU A 100 1.21 -4.15 -6.91
C LEU A 100 0.70 -5.28 -7.83
N ALA A 101 1.11 -6.52 -7.58
CA ALA A 101 0.68 -7.69 -8.33
C ALA A 101 -0.84 -7.93 -8.17
N PHE A 102 -1.34 -7.88 -6.94
CA PHE A 102 -2.77 -7.99 -6.66
C PHE A 102 -3.58 -6.91 -7.38
N TRP A 103 -3.10 -5.65 -7.35
CA TRP A 103 -3.73 -4.55 -8.07
C TRP A 103 -3.73 -4.77 -9.58
N ALA A 104 -2.61 -5.19 -10.16
CA ALA A 104 -2.50 -5.47 -11.59
C ALA A 104 -3.43 -6.63 -12.02
N LEU A 105 -3.57 -7.66 -11.20
CA LEU A 105 -4.51 -8.76 -11.44
C LEU A 105 -5.96 -8.30 -11.33
N THR A 106 -6.29 -7.49 -10.34
CA THR A 106 -7.66 -6.99 -10.12
C THR A 106 -8.09 -6.02 -11.23
N LEU A 107 -7.19 -5.14 -11.68
CA LEU A 107 -7.42 -4.25 -12.83
C LEU A 107 -7.76 -5.02 -14.10
N ARG A 108 -7.13 -6.18 -14.34
CA ARG A 108 -7.45 -7.03 -15.50
C ARG A 108 -8.85 -7.62 -15.46
N HIS A 109 -9.44 -7.74 -14.26
CA HIS A 109 -10.79 -8.27 -14.06
C HIS A 109 -11.86 -7.19 -13.94
N MET A 110 -11.49 -5.90 -13.92
CA MET A 110 -12.49 -4.83 -13.95
C MET A 110 -13.11 -4.75 -15.35
N PRO A 111 -14.43 -4.98 -15.50
CA PRO A 111 -15.09 -4.81 -16.79
C PRO A 111 -14.90 -3.37 -17.24
N LYS A 112 -14.44 -3.18 -18.47
CA LYS A 112 -14.48 -1.84 -19.10
C LYS A 112 -15.93 -1.40 -19.03
N ILE A 113 -16.22 -0.35 -18.27
CA ILE A 113 -17.52 0.32 -18.34
C ILE A 113 -17.57 0.91 -19.75
N SER A 114 -18.12 0.15 -20.69
CA SER A 114 -18.36 0.61 -22.05
C SER A 114 -19.20 1.87 -21.93
N ALA A 115 -18.69 2.95 -22.51
CA ALA A 115 -19.32 4.25 -22.63
C ALA A 115 -20.57 4.20 -23.55
N ALA A 116 -21.52 3.31 -23.22
CA ALA A 116 -22.75 3.10 -23.98
C ALA A 116 -23.85 4.12 -23.64
N CYS A 117 -23.59 5.08 -22.74
CA CYS A 117 -24.57 6.11 -22.36
C CYS A 117 -24.26 7.49 -22.95
N ALA A 118 -23.38 7.59 -23.95
CA ALA A 118 -23.08 8.83 -24.66
C ALA A 118 -23.65 8.80 -26.10
N GLN A 119 -24.96 8.56 -26.22
CA GLN A 119 -25.73 8.90 -27.43
C GLN A 119 -26.82 9.90 -27.03
N PRO A 120 -26.66 11.20 -27.33
CA PRO A 120 -27.80 12.11 -27.35
C PRO A 120 -28.69 11.76 -28.55
N ALA A 121 -29.97 11.54 -28.27
CA ALA A 121 -31.05 11.41 -29.26
C ALA A 121 -31.38 12.76 -29.90
#